data_AF-A0A1E9HF29-F1
#
_entry.id   AF-A0A1E9HF29-F1
#
_cell.length_a   1.000
_cell.length_b   1.000
_cell.length_c   1.000
_cell.angle_alpha   90.00
_cell.angle_beta   90.00
_cell.angle_gamma   90.00
#
_symmetry.space_group_name_H-M   'P 1'
#
loop_
_entity.id
_entity.type
_entity.pdbx_description
1 polymer ?
#
loop_
_entity_poly.entity_id
_entity_poly.type
_entity_poly.pdbx_seq_one_letter_code
_entity_poly.pdbx_strand_id
1 'polypeptide(L)'
;MAESSPATGDEPGLRLRLGLADLADQYGRYVDYRREEPQPYGGGFIGLVSGGHHVLYRSADPGRRFAIEELTTSRVPGQVPVLSSWLWREETLSTREDGSPYWHENSSWEVQPENVEELLGLVRNWAQTARSMARRDALREAFAVLDRSGPEPPRPGRGL
;
A
#
# COMPACT_ATOMS: atom_id res chain seq x y z
N MET A 1 10.79 13.10 -45.04
CA MET A 1 9.54 13.09 -44.27
C MET A 1 9.72 12.11 -43.14
N ALA A 2 9.87 12.61 -41.92
CA ALA A 2 9.98 11.79 -40.72
C ALA A 2 8.96 12.33 -39.72
N GLU A 3 7.83 11.64 -39.59
CA GLU A 3 6.96 11.77 -38.43
C GLU A 3 6.78 10.36 -37.87
N SER A 4 7.70 10.00 -36.97
CA SER A 4 7.49 8.94 -36.02
C SER A 4 7.46 9.60 -34.66
N SER A 5 6.28 9.66 -34.04
CA SER A 5 6.18 9.91 -32.60
C SER A 5 4.87 9.35 -32.04
N PRO A 6 4.89 8.17 -31.42
CA PRO A 6 3.83 7.72 -30.53
C PRO A 6 4.40 7.66 -29.10
N ALA A 7 4.38 8.77 -28.36
CA ALA A 7 4.92 8.80 -27.00
C ALA A 7 4.25 9.85 -26.09
N THR A 8 2.94 9.77 -25.90
CA THR A 8 2.23 10.62 -24.92
C THR A 8 1.12 9.90 -24.13
N GLY A 9 0.89 8.61 -24.37
CA GLY A 9 -0.28 7.90 -23.80
C GLY A 9 -0.12 7.29 -22.39
N ASP A 10 1.11 7.14 -21.86
CA ASP A 10 1.39 6.44 -20.58
C ASP A 10 2.28 7.26 -19.63
N GLU A 11 2.36 8.58 -19.82
CA GLU A 11 3.19 9.42 -18.97
C GLU A 11 2.77 9.38 -17.49
N PRO A 12 1.47 9.43 -17.14
CA PRO A 12 1.04 9.34 -15.75
C PRO A 12 1.31 7.96 -15.12
N GLY A 13 1.10 6.88 -15.88
CA GLY A 13 1.37 5.50 -15.43
C GLY A 13 2.86 5.26 -15.18
N LEU A 14 3.73 5.77 -16.07
CA LEU A 14 5.17 5.73 -15.86
C LEU A 14 5.58 6.54 -14.62
N ARG A 15 5.06 7.76 -14.46
CA ARG A 15 5.35 8.61 -13.29
C ARG A 15 4.94 7.93 -11.98
N LEU A 16 3.75 7.34 -11.92
CA LEU A 16 3.31 6.59 -10.75
C LEU A 16 4.29 5.46 -10.43
N ARG A 17 4.63 4.62 -11.41
CA ARG A 17 5.53 3.47 -11.20
C ARG A 17 6.91 3.90 -10.70
N LEU A 18 7.49 4.95 -11.28
CA LEU A 18 8.77 5.49 -10.84
C LEU A 18 8.68 6.09 -9.44
N GLY A 19 7.62 6.84 -9.14
CA GLY A 19 7.39 7.42 -7.83
C GLY A 19 7.16 6.37 -6.74
N LEU A 20 6.44 5.29 -7.05
CA LEU A 20 6.25 4.15 -6.15
C LEU A 20 7.58 3.41 -5.90
N ALA A 21 8.40 3.23 -6.93
CA ALA A 21 9.72 2.62 -6.79
C ALA A 21 10.64 3.47 -5.89
N ASP A 22 10.67 4.79 -6.09
CA ASP A 22 11.43 5.72 -5.23
C ASP A 22 10.96 5.69 -3.77
N LEU A 23 9.63 5.68 -3.55
CA LEU A 23 9.06 5.55 -2.21
C LEU A 23 9.37 4.19 -1.58
N ALA A 24 9.32 3.11 -2.35
CA ALA A 24 9.70 1.78 -1.86
C ALA A 24 11.17 1.73 -1.46
N ASP A 25 12.07 2.36 -2.21
CA ASP A 25 13.49 2.44 -1.85
C ASP A 25 13.69 3.30 -0.59
N GLN A 26 13.02 4.46 -0.50
CA GLN A 26 13.12 5.36 0.63
C GLN A 26 12.57 4.76 1.94
N TYR A 27 11.49 3.98 1.85
CA TYR A 27 10.79 3.41 3.02
C TYR A 27 10.92 1.89 3.13
N GLY A 28 11.79 1.23 2.36
CA GLY A 28 11.83 -0.24 2.20
C GLY A 28 12.07 -1.04 3.48
N ARG A 29 12.56 -0.40 4.55
CA ARG A 29 12.65 -1.01 5.88
C ARG A 29 11.29 -1.15 6.59
N TYR A 30 10.32 -0.34 6.20
CA TYR A 30 9.03 -0.17 6.87
C TYR A 30 7.85 -0.54 5.98
N VAL A 31 8.08 -0.57 4.67
CA VAL A 31 7.08 -0.86 3.65
C VAL A 31 7.63 -1.91 2.70
N ASP A 32 6.83 -2.93 2.42
CA ASP A 32 7.09 -3.93 1.38
C ASP A 32 6.20 -3.64 0.18
N TYR A 33 6.81 -3.28 -0.95
CA TYR A 33 6.12 -2.94 -2.20
C TYR A 33 6.08 -4.14 -3.14
N ARG A 34 4.88 -4.43 -3.67
CA ARG A 34 4.64 -5.54 -4.59
C ARG A 34 3.75 -5.09 -5.74
N ARG A 35 3.98 -5.70 -6.90
CA ARG A 35 2.99 -5.73 -7.97
C ARG A 35 2.27 -7.07 -7.86
N GLU A 36 0.98 -7.03 -7.64
CA GLU A 36 0.15 -8.21 -7.49
C GLU A 36 -0.78 -8.35 -8.71
N GLU A 37 -1.35 -9.54 -8.88
CA GLU A 37 -2.49 -9.68 -9.77
C GLU A 37 -3.71 -9.05 -9.08
N PRO A 38 -4.55 -8.29 -9.80
CA PRO A 38 -5.80 -7.79 -9.25
C PRO A 38 -6.62 -8.99 -8.78
N GLN A 39 -6.94 -9.05 -7.48
CA GLN A 39 -7.89 -10.05 -7.03
C GLN A 39 -9.24 -9.75 -7.67
N PRO A 40 -9.89 -10.74 -8.31
CA PRO A 40 -11.22 -10.53 -8.85
C PRO A 40 -12.15 -10.26 -7.66
N TYR A 41 -12.48 -8.99 -7.43
CA TYR A 41 -13.59 -8.65 -6.55
C TYR A 41 -14.83 -9.25 -7.20
N GLY A 42 -15.56 -10.08 -6.45
CA GLY A 42 -16.77 -10.73 -6.93
C GLY A 42 -17.79 -9.68 -7.38
N GLY A 43 -17.81 -9.40 -8.68
CA GLY A 43 -18.62 -8.35 -9.28
C GLY A 43 -18.08 -7.99 -10.65
N GLY A 44 -18.59 -8.69 -11.68
CA GLY A 44 -18.23 -8.43 -13.07
C GLY A 44 -18.60 -7.01 -13.50
N PHE A 45 -17.64 -6.09 -13.43
CA PHE A 45 -17.73 -4.82 -14.14
C PHE A 45 -17.31 -5.04 -15.59
N ILE A 46 -18.30 -5.11 -16.48
CA ILE A 46 -18.09 -5.30 -17.91
C ILE A 46 -17.54 -3.97 -18.47
N GLY A 47 -16.26 -3.95 -18.87
CA GLY A 47 -15.65 -2.86 -19.64
C GLY A 47 -14.42 -2.19 -19.02
N LEU A 48 -14.11 -2.44 -17.75
CA LEU A 48 -12.88 -2.00 -17.10
C LEU A 48 -11.90 -3.18 -17.02
N VAL A 49 -10.72 -3.01 -17.60
CA VAL A 49 -9.63 -3.97 -17.46
C VAL A 49 -8.63 -3.36 -16.47
N SER A 50 -8.24 -4.14 -15.48
CA SER A 50 -7.19 -3.72 -14.55
C SER A 50 -5.84 -3.72 -15.27
N GLY A 51 -5.18 -2.56 -15.36
CA GLY A 51 -3.88 -2.39 -16.03
C GLY A 51 -2.67 -2.78 -15.16
N GLY A 52 -2.87 -2.79 -13.85
CA GLY A 52 -1.85 -3.07 -12.85
C GLY A 52 -2.39 -2.94 -11.45
N HIS A 53 -1.88 -3.74 -10.52
CA HIS A 53 -2.21 -3.66 -9.11
C HIS A 53 -0.93 -3.51 -8.28
N HIS A 54 -0.80 -2.38 -7.62
CA HIS A 54 0.36 -1.99 -6.81
C HIS A 54 -0.03 -2.03 -5.34
N VAL A 55 0.72 -2.75 -4.53
CA VAL A 55 0.38 -2.96 -3.13
C VAL A 55 1.59 -2.64 -2.25
N LEU A 56 1.35 -1.86 -1.21
CA LEU A 56 2.32 -1.53 -0.18
C LEU A 56 1.85 -2.12 1.15
N TYR A 57 2.63 -3.04 1.72
CA TYR A 57 2.37 -3.64 3.04
C TYR A 57 3.20 -2.96 4.11
N ARG A 58 2.66 -2.81 5.32
CA ARG A 58 3.50 -2.38 6.45
C ARG A 58 4.33 -3.57 6.90
N SER A 59 5.65 -3.45 6.94
CA SER A 59 6.53 -4.57 7.32
C SER A 59 6.30 -5.03 8.76
N ALA A 60 5.94 -4.10 9.67
CA ALA A 60 5.66 -4.40 11.07
C ALA A 60 4.21 -4.89 11.32
N ASP A 61 3.30 -4.68 10.37
CA ASP A 61 1.90 -5.08 10.44
C ASP A 61 1.41 -5.46 9.03
N PRO A 62 1.73 -6.68 8.58
CA PRO A 62 1.34 -7.14 7.24
C PRO A 62 -0.17 -7.26 7.09
N GLY A 63 -0.95 -7.14 8.18
CA GLY A 63 -2.41 -7.04 8.16
C GLY A 63 -2.92 -5.66 7.72
N ARG A 64 -2.04 -4.70 7.38
CA ARG A 64 -2.40 -3.39 6.82
C ARG A 64 -1.70 -3.19 5.48
N ARG A 65 -2.48 -2.81 4.47
CA ARG A 65 -1.94 -2.50 3.14
C ARG A 65 -2.57 -1.25 2.52
N PHE A 66 -1.83 -0.64 1.60
CA PHE A 66 -2.29 0.40 0.70
C PHE A 66 -2.22 -0.17 -0.72
N ALA A 67 -3.36 -0.30 -1.38
CA ALA A 67 -3.49 -0.89 -2.70
C ALA A 67 -3.88 0.18 -3.72
N ILE A 68 -3.31 0.12 -4.92
CA ILE A 68 -3.63 0.98 -6.05
C ILE A 68 -3.91 0.08 -7.25
N GLU A 69 -5.05 0.29 -7.88
CA GLU A 69 -5.46 -0.43 -9.07
C GLU A 69 -5.56 0.54 -10.25
N GLU A 70 -4.92 0.21 -11.36
CA GLU A 70 -5.04 0.95 -12.61
C GLU A 70 -6.34 0.57 -13.31
N LEU A 71 -7.23 1.53 -13.49
CA LEU A 71 -8.46 1.37 -14.23
C LEU A 71 -8.21 1.79 -15.67
N THR A 72 -8.29 0.84 -16.60
CA THR A 72 -8.13 1.11 -18.03
C THR A 72 -9.45 0.95 -18.77
N THR A 73 -9.64 1.78 -19.79
CA THR A 73 -10.78 1.66 -20.71
C THR A 73 -10.25 1.28 -22.09
N SER A 74 -11.04 0.47 -22.80
CA SER A 74 -10.84 0.22 -24.23
C SER A 74 -12.06 0.74 -24.97
N ARG A 75 -11.86 1.67 -25.91
CA ARG A 75 -12.97 2.22 -26.70
C ARG A 75 -13.41 1.27 -27.82
N VAL A 76 -12.52 0.37 -28.25
CA VAL A 76 -12.76 -0.60 -29.33
C VAL A 76 -12.06 -1.92 -28.99
N PRO A 77 -12.68 -3.09 -29.22
CA PRO A 77 -12.00 -4.38 -29.10
C PRO A 77 -10.71 -4.43 -29.93
N GLY A 78 -9.60 -4.84 -29.32
CA GLY A 78 -8.29 -4.94 -29.97
C GLY A 78 -7.44 -3.67 -29.93
N GLN A 79 -7.91 -2.57 -29.35
CA GLN A 79 -7.06 -1.41 -29.02
C GLN A 79 -6.27 -1.65 -27.74
N VAL A 80 -5.10 -1.02 -27.66
CA VAL A 80 -4.32 -0.92 -26.42
C VAL A 80 -5.19 -0.19 -25.39
N PRO A 81 -5.44 -0.78 -24.21
CA PRO A 81 -6.18 -0.10 -23.15
C PRO A 81 -5.49 1.20 -22.75
N VAL A 82 -6.28 2.23 -22.50
CA VAL A 82 -5.77 3.54 -22.05
C VAL A 82 -6.09 3.70 -20.58
N LEU A 83 -5.09 4.11 -19.80
CA LEU A 83 -5.27 4.47 -18.39
C LEU A 83 -6.35 5.53 -18.28
N SER A 84 -7.38 5.22 -17.52
CA SER A 84 -8.53 6.11 -17.29
C SER A 84 -8.43 6.75 -15.92
N SER A 85 -8.08 5.97 -14.90
CA SER A 85 -7.91 6.45 -13.53
C SER A 85 -7.19 5.40 -12.67
N TRP A 86 -6.93 5.73 -11.42
CA TRP A 86 -6.48 4.79 -10.40
C TRP A 86 -7.49 4.71 -9.26
N LEU A 87 -7.83 3.51 -8.83
CA LEU A 87 -8.54 3.29 -7.57
C LEU A 87 -7.54 2.93 -6.48
N TRP A 88 -7.35 3.80 -5.49
CA TRP A 88 -6.57 3.43 -4.31
C TRP A 88 -7.47 3.05 -3.14
N ARG A 89 -6.95 2.17 -2.28
CA ARG A 89 -7.62 1.61 -1.10
C ARG A 89 -6.65 1.47 0.05
N GLU A 90 -7.05 1.89 1.24
CA GLU A 90 -6.39 1.49 2.48
C GLU A 90 -7.18 0.33 3.11
N GLU A 91 -6.52 -0.81 3.32
CA GLU A 91 -7.18 -2.06 3.67
C GLU A 91 -6.58 -2.72 4.92
N THR A 92 -7.43 -3.45 5.64
CA THR A 92 -7.05 -4.28 6.79
C THR A 92 -7.38 -5.73 6.49
N LEU A 93 -6.48 -6.65 6.83
CA LEU A 93 -6.77 -8.07 6.76
C LEU A 93 -7.74 -8.43 7.88
N SER A 94 -8.90 -8.94 7.48
CA SER A 94 -9.99 -9.38 8.35
C SER A 94 -10.36 -10.82 8.02
N THR A 95 -11.15 -11.44 8.90
CA THR A 95 -11.62 -12.81 8.72
C THR A 95 -13.14 -12.81 8.61
N ARG A 96 -13.67 -13.52 7.61
CA ARG A 96 -15.11 -13.73 7.44
C ARG A 96 -15.65 -14.71 8.50
N GLU A 97 -16.97 -14.82 8.61
CA GLU A 97 -17.62 -15.80 9.51
C GLU A 97 -17.22 -17.25 9.21
N ASP A 98 -16.92 -17.57 7.94
CA ASP A 98 -16.45 -18.88 7.51
C ASP A 98 -14.94 -19.13 7.77
N GLY A 99 -14.25 -18.19 8.41
CA GLY A 99 -12.81 -18.29 8.71
C GLY A 99 -11.90 -17.90 7.55
N SER A 100 -12.43 -17.56 6.38
CA SER A 100 -11.62 -17.14 5.23
C SER A 100 -11.09 -15.70 5.39
N PRO A 101 -9.82 -15.43 5.01
CA PRO A 101 -9.27 -14.09 5.07
C PRO A 101 -9.84 -13.21 3.94
N TYR A 102 -10.04 -11.92 4.22
CA TYR A 102 -10.38 -10.92 3.22
C TYR A 102 -9.79 -9.56 3.58
N TRP A 103 -9.54 -8.73 2.55
CA TRP A 103 -9.15 -7.35 2.76
C TRP A 103 -10.39 -6.49 2.96
N HIS A 104 -10.55 -5.98 4.18
CA HIS A 104 -11.58 -5.01 4.52
C HIS A 104 -11.10 -3.61 4.13
N GLU A 105 -11.84 -2.96 3.25
CA GLU A 105 -11.59 -1.58 2.85
C GLU A 105 -11.93 -0.62 3.99
N ASN A 106 -10.94 0.16 4.42
CA ASN A 106 -11.14 1.22 5.43
C ASN A 106 -11.43 2.57 4.76
N SER A 107 -10.82 2.81 3.60
CA SER A 107 -10.97 4.03 2.80
C SER A 107 -10.60 3.72 1.35
N SER A 108 -11.26 4.40 0.41
CA SER A 108 -10.97 4.32 -1.01
C SER A 108 -11.30 5.61 -1.72
N TRP A 109 -10.60 5.86 -2.82
CA TRP A 109 -10.93 6.95 -3.73
C TRP A 109 -10.36 6.72 -5.13
N GLU A 110 -11.06 7.24 -6.13
CA GLU A 110 -10.61 7.22 -7.52
C GLU A 110 -9.84 8.51 -7.84
N VAL A 111 -8.64 8.37 -8.40
CA VAL A 111 -7.74 9.47 -8.74
C VAL A 111 -7.54 9.51 -10.24
N GLN A 112 -7.76 10.67 -10.84
CA GLN A 112 -7.56 10.88 -12.27
C GLN A 112 -6.05 10.95 -12.61
N PRO A 113 -5.64 10.58 -13.84
CA PRO A 113 -4.23 10.51 -14.23
C PRO A 113 -3.45 11.82 -14.03
N GLU A 114 -4.10 12.97 -14.23
CA GLU A 114 -3.54 14.30 -14.02
C GLU A 114 -3.14 14.58 -12.55
N ASN A 115 -3.72 13.85 -11.60
CA ASN A 115 -3.50 14.03 -10.16
C ASN A 115 -2.54 12.98 -9.58
N VAL A 116 -1.65 12.42 -10.40
CA VAL A 116 -0.66 11.40 -9.98
C VAL A 116 0.19 11.82 -8.78
N GLU A 117 0.54 13.11 -8.69
CA GLU A 117 1.33 13.64 -7.57
C GLU A 117 0.56 13.61 -6.24
N GLU A 118 -0.77 13.80 -6.29
CA GLU A 118 -1.62 13.69 -5.10
C GLU A 118 -1.65 12.24 -4.61
N LEU A 119 -1.80 11.28 -5.53
CA LEU A 119 -1.74 9.85 -5.22
C LEU A 119 -0.39 9.46 -4.62
N LEU A 120 0.73 9.92 -5.20
CA LEU A 120 2.07 9.71 -4.63
C LEU A 120 2.21 10.38 -3.24
N GLY A 121 1.59 11.53 -3.02
CA GLY A 121 1.50 12.18 -1.72
C GLY A 121 0.78 11.32 -0.67
N LEU A 122 -0.34 10.70 -1.05
CA LEU A 122 -1.08 9.78 -0.17
C LEU A 122 -0.23 8.56 0.20
N VAL A 123 0.43 7.94 -0.78
CA VAL A 123 1.33 6.80 -0.55
C VAL A 123 2.49 7.20 0.37
N ARG A 124 3.09 8.37 0.15
CA ARG A 124 4.18 8.90 0.98
C ARG A 124 3.72 9.08 2.42
N ASN A 125 2.56 9.70 2.65
CA ASN A 125 2.01 9.90 3.99
C ASN A 125 1.72 8.57 4.70
N TRP A 126 1.21 7.59 3.96
CA TRP A 126 0.98 6.25 4.48
C TRP A 126 2.29 5.55 4.87
N ALA A 127 3.33 5.62 4.03
CA ALA A 127 4.65 5.06 4.32
C ALA A 127 5.34 5.75 5.51
N GLN A 128 5.19 7.07 5.65
CA GLN A 128 5.65 7.82 6.82
C GLN A 128 4.96 7.38 8.10
N THR A 129 3.67 7.06 8.03
CA THR A 129 2.91 6.52 9.16
C THR A 129 3.45 5.15 9.56
N ALA A 130 3.70 4.27 8.58
CA ALA A 130 4.30 2.94 8.82
C ALA A 130 5.68 3.06 9.52
N ARG A 131 6.54 3.96 9.04
CA ARG A 131 7.83 4.27 9.69
C ARG A 131 7.64 4.74 11.13
N SER A 132 6.70 5.64 11.36
CA SER A 132 6.46 6.24 12.69
C SER A 132 5.95 5.21 13.69
N MET A 133 5.07 4.31 13.24
CA MET A 133 4.58 3.18 14.05
C MET A 133 5.70 2.20 14.38
N ALA A 134 6.45 1.74 13.38
CA ALA A 134 7.58 0.83 13.60
C ALA A 134 8.61 1.40 14.59
N ARG A 135 8.90 2.71 14.52
CA ARG A 135 9.80 3.36 15.47
C ARG A 135 9.21 3.40 16.89
N ARG A 136 7.91 3.66 17.02
CA ARG A 136 7.23 3.66 18.32
C ARG A 136 7.25 2.27 18.95
N ASP A 137 7.01 1.23 18.16
CA ASP A 137 6.97 -0.14 18.67
C ASP A 137 8.36 -0.64 19.06
N ALA A 138 9.39 -0.32 18.26
CA ALA A 138 10.78 -0.60 18.64
C ALA A 138 11.20 0.09 19.96
N LEU A 139 10.73 1.33 20.19
CA LEU A 139 10.97 2.02 21.46
C LEU A 139 10.25 1.32 22.62
N ARG A 140 9.00 0.92 22.44
CA ARG A 140 8.23 0.17 23.45
C ARG A 140 8.91 -1.14 23.83
N GLU A 141 9.41 -1.88 22.83
CA GLU A 141 10.15 -3.13 23.05
C GLU A 141 11.44 -2.87 23.83
N ALA A 142 12.21 -1.86 23.45
CA ALA A 142 13.45 -1.50 24.15
C ALA A 142 13.20 -1.16 25.64
N PHE A 143 12.13 -0.43 25.95
CA PHE A 143 11.77 -0.14 27.34
C PHE A 143 11.24 -1.36 28.10
N ALA A 144 10.48 -2.24 27.44
CA ALA A 144 10.00 -3.47 28.05
C ALA A 144 11.15 -4.44 28.42
N VAL A 145 12.25 -4.44 27.66
CA VAL A 145 13.46 -5.21 27.96
C VAL A 145 14.22 -4.63 29.16
N LEU A 146 14.27 -3.30 29.29
CA LEU A 146 14.88 -2.64 30.45
C LEU A 146 14.12 -2.92 31.75
N ASP A 147 12.79 -2.91 31.71
CA ASP A 147 11.95 -3.18 32.89
C ASP A 147 12.09 -4.64 33.36
N ARG A 148 12.29 -5.58 32.43
CA ARG A 148 12.56 -6.99 32.75
C ARG A 148 13.98 -7.28 33.27
N SER A 149 14.90 -6.33 33.13
CA SER A 149 16.31 -6.47 33.51
C SER A 149 16.68 -5.69 34.78
N GLY A 150 15.70 -5.04 35.42
CA GLY A 150 15.89 -4.38 36.70
C GLY A 150 16.12 -5.38 37.84
N PRO A 151 17.04 -5.11 38.80
CA PRO A 151 17.23 -5.98 39.96
C PRO A 151 15.92 -6.07 40.77
N GLU A 152 15.49 -7.29 41.11
CA GLU A 152 14.34 -7.53 42.00
C GLU A 152 14.56 -6.71 43.28
N PRO A 153 13.63 -5.81 43.65
CA PRO A 153 13.77 -5.07 44.89
C PRO A 153 13.83 -6.06 46.07
N PRO A 154 14.76 -5.90 47.02
CA PRO A 154 14.87 -6.82 48.14
C PRO A 154 13.54 -6.85 48.89
N ARG A 155 12.94 -8.04 48.97
CA ARG A 155 11.70 -8.24 49.72
C ARG A 155 11.95 -7.82 51.18
N PRO A 156 11.12 -6.93 51.76
CA PRO A 156 11.27 -6.60 53.17
C PRO A 156 11.07 -7.87 53.99
N GLY A 157 12.14 -8.29 54.66
CA GLY A 157 12.15 -9.43 55.56
C GLY A 157 11.12 -9.21 56.65
N ARG A 158 10.15 -10.13 56.73
CA ARG A 158 9.20 -10.21 57.83
C ARG A 158 9.96 -10.74 59.04
N GLY A 159 10.52 -9.84 59.84
CA GLY A 159 11.09 -10.15 61.14
C GLY A 159 9.99 -10.70 62.05
N LEU A 160 10.26 -11.89 62.60
CA LEU A 160 9.51 -12.55 63.67
C LEU A 160 9.75 -11.86 65.01
#